data_AF-A0A4Q6BUA5-F1
#
_entry.id   AF-A0A4Q6BUA5-F1
#
_cell.length_a   1.000
_cell.length_b   1.000
_cell.length_c   1.000
_cell.angle_alpha   90.00
_cell.angle_beta   90.00
_cell.angle_gamma   90.00
#
_symmetry.space_group_name_H-M   'P 1'
#
loop_
_entity.id
_entity.type
_entity.pdbx_description
1 polymer ?
#
loop_
_entity_poly.entity_id
_entity_poly.type
_entity_poly.pdbx_seq_one_letter_code
_entity_poly.pdbx_strand_id
1 'polypeptide(L)'
;EEVVSNLKSDRVRFSEHWKEEGASVLKASCGLNMEGIISKRLDATYESTRSGTWIKTKCGKGQEFVIGGFTEPQGTRYGFGALLLGAKDQDGELRYVGRVGTGFDQKTLGELKALFKKRIQKTSPFEVASPKGKEITFIKPDLVAQVNFTEWTSDLVLRHPTFQGLRKDKKASQVVIEDLGISVEEDEIQESSPKKKSRGKGESQAALKSEMKSEMTADDSDETESRSTKKSKRVSKAKSSARSSSSVKKRGKGRHPGLSHPDKLLYPTAGFTKDRVATYYDNVAKHMMPHLENRPIAMVRCPEGEGSECFFQKKLGFHKGVALKTAKVKGQKNKQEELVYTDSAAGLTELVQMGVLEIHVWGAEVDNLMHPNLIVFDLDPEESVDFSVVKKTAVSIRDLLEDMNLKSFVSTTGGKGLHIRVPIVPEHDYDQIKAFSLAVVRH
;
A
#
# COMPACT_ATOMS: atom_id res chain seq x y z
N GLU A 1 8.48 14.87 38.47
CA GLU A 1 7.23 14.59 39.22
C GLU A 1 6.75 15.78 40.07
N GLU A 2 7.38 16.09 41.22
CA GLU A 2 6.84 16.97 42.30
C GLU A 2 6.14 18.27 41.86
N VAL A 3 6.74 19.05 40.96
CA VAL A 3 6.13 20.30 40.45
C VAL A 3 4.78 20.06 39.78
N VAL A 4 4.60 18.92 39.09
CA VAL A 4 3.37 18.57 38.38
C VAL A 4 2.34 17.96 39.34
N SER A 5 2.74 17.15 40.33
CA SER A 5 1.80 16.65 41.35
C SER A 5 1.23 17.76 42.24
N ASN A 6 1.91 18.90 42.35
CA ASN A 6 1.42 20.08 43.05
C ASN A 6 0.50 20.98 42.19
N LEU A 7 0.36 20.72 40.88
CA LEU A 7 -0.61 21.41 40.01
C LEU A 7 -1.99 20.77 40.14
N LYS A 8 -2.95 21.51 40.70
CA LYS A 8 -4.38 21.15 40.71
C LYS A 8 -5.01 21.40 39.33
N SER A 9 -4.59 20.66 38.31
CA SER A 9 -5.05 20.82 36.93
C SER A 9 -4.89 19.53 36.10
N ASP A 10 -6.00 18.86 35.82
CA ASP A 10 -6.04 17.58 35.06
C ASP A 10 -5.56 17.71 33.61
N ARG A 11 -5.41 18.96 33.13
CA ARG A 11 -4.89 19.35 31.81
C ARG A 11 -3.37 19.27 31.69
N VAL A 12 -2.63 19.14 32.79
CA VAL A 12 -1.16 19.03 32.78
C VAL A 12 -0.75 17.70 33.38
N ARG A 13 -0.37 16.75 32.52
CA ARG A 13 0.09 15.41 32.93
C ARG A 13 1.61 15.31 32.79
N PHE A 14 2.25 14.61 33.71
CA PHE A 14 3.66 14.29 33.60
C PHE A 14 3.83 13.16 32.57
N SER A 15 4.66 13.37 31.54
CA SER A 15 5.08 12.27 30.67
C SER A 15 5.99 11.35 31.45
N GLU A 16 5.65 10.07 31.54
CA GLU A 16 6.56 9.07 32.07
C GLU A 16 7.85 8.99 31.23
N HIS A 17 8.91 8.49 31.86
CA HIS A 17 10.23 8.39 31.25
C HIS A 17 10.98 7.15 31.75
N TRP A 18 11.71 6.54 30.84
CA TRP A 18 12.64 5.45 31.12
C TRP A 18 14.03 6.01 31.41
N LYS A 19 14.75 5.39 32.36
CA LYS A 19 16.16 5.65 32.69
C LYS A 19 17.09 4.55 32.15
N GLU A 20 16.50 3.58 31.46
CA GLU A 20 17.11 2.43 30.79
C GLU A 20 17.95 2.84 29.57
N GLU A 21 18.73 1.89 29.06
CA GLU A 21 19.66 2.11 27.96
C GLU A 21 18.91 2.45 26.64
N GLY A 22 19.22 3.60 26.06
CA GLY A 22 18.45 4.17 24.96
C GLY A 22 18.42 3.32 23.67
N ALA A 23 19.40 2.46 23.43
CA ALA A 23 19.35 1.54 22.28
C ALA A 23 18.33 0.42 22.50
N SER A 24 18.22 -0.10 23.72
CA SER A 24 17.20 -1.06 24.14
C SER A 24 15.79 -0.46 24.10
N VAL A 25 15.60 0.76 24.61
CA VAL A 25 14.31 1.47 24.53
C VAL A 25 13.95 1.79 23.07
N LEU A 26 14.91 2.21 22.23
CA LEU A 26 14.69 2.38 20.79
C LEU A 26 14.28 1.06 20.12
N LYS A 27 14.95 -0.05 20.42
CA LYS A 27 14.62 -1.37 19.85
C LYS A 27 13.19 -1.79 20.21
N ALA A 28 12.78 -1.59 21.46
CA ALA A 28 11.40 -1.84 21.89
C ALA A 28 10.39 -0.90 21.19
N SER A 29 10.69 0.40 21.15
CA SER A 29 9.88 1.43 20.46
C SER A 29 9.67 1.10 18.97
N CYS A 30 10.70 0.62 18.27
CA CYS A 30 10.59 0.19 16.87
C CYS A 30 9.84 -1.15 16.72
N GLY A 31 9.98 -2.07 17.67
CA GLY A 31 9.19 -3.32 17.71
C GLY A 31 7.71 -3.11 18.03
N LEU A 32 7.35 -1.91 18.52
CA LEU A 32 5.98 -1.45 18.77
C LEU A 32 5.50 -0.47 17.68
N ASN A 33 6.14 -0.46 16.50
CA ASN A 33 5.84 0.41 15.35
C ASN A 33 5.75 1.92 15.64
N MET A 34 6.41 2.41 16.71
CA MET A 34 6.48 3.84 17.01
C MET A 34 7.49 4.56 16.09
N GLU A 35 7.43 5.89 16.03
CA GLU A 35 8.40 6.69 15.23
C GLU A 35 9.86 6.56 15.72
N GLY A 36 10.05 6.11 16.96
CA GLY A 36 11.31 6.08 17.70
C GLY A 36 11.22 6.90 18.98
N ILE A 37 12.37 7.16 19.60
CA ILE A 37 12.46 7.73 20.96
C ILE A 37 12.91 9.20 20.97
N ILE A 38 12.57 9.89 22.07
CA ILE A 38 13.14 11.17 22.44
C ILE A 38 13.91 10.96 23.74
N SER A 39 15.21 11.26 23.74
CA SER A 39 16.11 11.12 24.88
C SER A 39 16.52 12.50 25.40
N LYS A 40 16.41 12.72 26.72
CA LYS A 40 16.87 13.94 27.39
C LYS A 40 18.04 13.64 28.32
N ARG A 41 19.04 14.51 28.37
CA ARG A 41 20.00 14.56 29.48
C ARG A 41 19.28 14.88 30.80
N LEU A 42 19.42 14.00 31.78
CA LEU A 42 18.83 14.16 33.12
C LEU A 42 19.41 15.36 33.88
N ASP A 43 20.70 15.63 33.68
CA ASP A 43 21.47 16.72 34.30
C ASP A 43 21.31 18.08 33.60
N ALA A 44 20.54 18.14 32.50
CA ALA A 44 20.35 19.36 31.74
C ALA A 44 19.07 20.10 32.11
N THR A 45 19.19 21.41 32.36
CA THR A 45 18.05 22.35 32.40
C THR A 45 17.27 22.31 31.08
N TYR A 46 15.96 22.62 31.13
CA TYR A 46 15.19 22.83 29.91
C TYR A 46 15.51 24.21 29.31
N GLU A 47 15.75 24.23 28.00
CA GLU A 47 16.01 25.43 27.21
C GLU A 47 14.98 25.50 26.08
N SER A 48 14.41 26.69 25.82
CA SER A 48 13.46 26.91 24.71
C SER A 48 14.16 27.13 23.35
N THR A 49 15.42 26.73 23.25
CA THR A 49 16.30 26.89 22.08
C THR A 49 16.70 25.52 21.53
N ARG A 50 17.36 25.50 20.36
CA ARG A 50 17.88 24.26 19.78
C ARG A 50 19.20 23.88 20.45
N SER A 51 19.11 23.01 21.45
CA SER A 51 20.26 22.46 22.19
C SER A 51 20.58 21.02 21.77
N GLY A 52 21.71 20.50 22.28
CA GLY A 52 22.08 19.08 22.17
C GLY A 52 21.62 18.22 23.36
N THR A 53 20.83 18.78 24.29
CA THR A 53 20.40 18.10 25.52
C THR A 53 19.13 17.26 25.33
N TRP A 54 18.47 17.42 24.18
CA TRP A 54 17.38 16.59 23.68
C TRP A 54 17.75 16.00 22.32
N ILE A 55 17.61 14.68 22.14
CA ILE A 55 17.89 13.98 20.89
C ILE A 55 16.67 13.14 20.51
N LYS A 56 16.17 13.28 19.28
CA LYS A 56 15.16 12.38 18.71
C LYS A 56 15.83 11.35 17.80
N THR A 57 15.72 10.08 18.16
CA THR A 57 16.30 8.96 17.40
C THR A 57 15.16 8.16 16.79
N LYS A 58 15.05 8.19 15.45
CA LYS A 58 13.96 7.53 14.73
C LYS A 58 14.25 6.06 14.44
N CYS A 59 13.19 5.27 14.31
CA CYS A 59 13.26 3.95 13.71
C CYS A 59 13.59 4.08 12.20
N GLY A 60 14.63 3.36 11.75
CA GLY A 60 15.04 3.31 10.34
C GLY A 60 14.65 1.98 9.71
N LYS A 61 14.35 1.97 8.41
CA LYS A 61 14.15 0.71 7.66
C LYS A 61 15.51 0.16 7.24
N GLY A 62 15.68 -1.17 7.32
CA GLY A 62 16.95 -1.84 7.03
C GLY A 62 16.71 -3.14 6.28
N GLN A 63 17.42 -3.33 5.16
CA GLN A 63 17.19 -4.40 4.18
C GLN A 63 18.52 -4.73 3.47
N GLU A 64 18.64 -5.91 2.86
CA GLU A 64 19.77 -6.23 2.00
C GLU A 64 19.54 -5.87 0.52
N PHE A 65 20.62 -5.50 -0.17
CA PHE A 65 20.62 -5.15 -1.59
C PHE A 65 21.82 -5.76 -2.31
N VAL A 66 21.65 -6.13 -3.57
CA VAL A 66 22.72 -6.63 -4.44
C VAL A 66 23.59 -5.47 -4.91
N ILE A 67 24.91 -5.63 -4.88
CA ILE A 67 25.85 -4.66 -5.46
C ILE A 67 26.03 -4.98 -6.94
N GLY A 68 25.47 -4.15 -7.83
CA GLY A 68 25.64 -4.27 -9.29
C GLY A 68 26.74 -3.37 -9.89
N GLY A 69 27.36 -2.51 -9.08
CA GLY A 69 28.46 -1.67 -9.52
C GLY A 69 28.91 -0.65 -8.48
N PHE A 70 29.81 0.23 -8.89
CA PHE A 70 30.26 1.38 -8.11
C PHE A 70 30.56 2.56 -9.03
N THR A 71 30.62 3.77 -8.46
CA THR A 71 31.18 4.95 -9.14
C THR A 71 32.63 5.16 -8.74
N GLU A 72 33.43 5.80 -9.58
CA GLU A 72 34.75 6.29 -9.15
C GLU A 72 34.64 7.29 -7.98
N PRO A 73 35.72 7.45 -7.17
CA PRO A 73 35.73 8.39 -6.05
C PRO A 73 35.83 9.84 -6.52
N GLN A 74 35.40 10.77 -5.68
CA GLN A 74 35.44 12.21 -5.94
C GLN A 74 36.15 12.95 -4.80
N GLY A 75 36.88 14.01 -5.14
CA GLY A 75 37.69 14.77 -4.17
C GLY A 75 38.77 13.91 -3.53
N THR A 76 38.89 14.01 -2.20
CA THR A 76 39.89 13.27 -1.39
C THR A 76 39.46 11.84 -1.02
N ARG A 77 38.33 11.33 -1.53
CA ARG A 77 37.81 10.00 -1.14
C ARG A 77 38.70 8.88 -1.68
N TYR A 78 39.15 8.00 -0.79
CA TYR A 78 39.84 6.76 -1.17
C TYR A 78 38.84 5.69 -1.67
N GLY A 79 39.31 4.71 -2.43
CA GLY A 79 38.49 3.58 -2.86
C GLY A 79 37.54 3.92 -4.02
N PHE A 80 36.25 4.14 -3.73
CA PHE A 80 35.18 4.38 -4.70
C PHE A 80 34.21 5.45 -4.19
N GLY A 81 33.37 6.02 -5.07
CA GLY A 81 32.45 7.11 -4.71
C GLY A 81 31.20 6.60 -3.98
N ALA A 82 30.40 5.79 -4.65
CA ALA A 82 29.21 5.15 -4.10
C ALA A 82 29.00 3.75 -4.71
N LEU A 83 28.35 2.84 -3.99
CA LEU A 83 27.86 1.57 -4.56
C LEU A 83 26.56 1.81 -5.32
N LEU A 84 26.35 1.01 -6.37
CA LEU A 84 25.11 0.92 -7.13
C LEU A 84 24.35 -0.32 -6.65
N LEU A 85 23.17 -0.08 -6.09
CA LEU A 85 22.34 -1.10 -5.45
C LEU A 85 21.25 -1.58 -6.40
N GLY A 86 20.92 -2.86 -6.31
CA GLY A 86 19.76 -3.46 -6.94
C GLY A 86 19.08 -4.48 -6.05
N ALA A 87 17.87 -4.85 -6.40
CA ALA A 87 17.13 -5.95 -5.82
C ALA A 87 16.15 -6.49 -6.88
N LYS A 88 15.81 -7.77 -6.81
CA LYS A 88 14.85 -8.36 -7.77
C LYS A 88 13.45 -7.81 -7.55
N ASP A 89 12.76 -7.43 -8.62
CA ASP A 89 11.33 -7.15 -8.54
C ASP A 89 10.47 -8.41 -8.79
N GLN A 90 9.15 -8.23 -8.88
CA GLN A 90 8.17 -9.32 -8.90
C GLN A 90 8.25 -10.21 -10.15
N ASP A 91 8.78 -9.68 -11.25
CA ASP A 91 9.02 -10.43 -12.49
C ASP A 91 10.37 -11.18 -12.44
N GLY A 92 11.13 -11.04 -11.33
CA GLY A 92 12.41 -11.71 -11.06
C GLY A 92 13.64 -10.97 -11.58
N GLU A 93 13.44 -9.89 -12.33
CA GLU A 93 14.49 -9.08 -12.98
C GLU A 93 15.22 -8.19 -11.95
N LEU A 94 16.53 -8.01 -12.14
CA LEU A 94 17.35 -7.23 -11.21
C LEU A 94 17.15 -5.73 -11.46
N ARG A 95 16.30 -5.10 -10.65
CA ARG A 95 16.03 -3.66 -10.68
C ARG A 95 17.14 -2.85 -10.02
N TYR A 96 17.50 -1.70 -10.60
CA TYR A 96 18.33 -0.70 -9.94
C TYR A 96 17.54 0.11 -8.91
N VAL A 97 18.00 0.12 -7.64
CA VAL A 97 17.31 0.76 -6.50
C VAL A 97 18.09 1.91 -5.85
N GLY A 98 19.20 2.37 -6.46
CA GLY A 98 19.85 3.63 -6.08
C GLY A 98 21.33 3.54 -5.73
N ARG A 99 21.82 4.56 -5.02
CA ARG A 99 23.24 4.71 -4.65
C ARG A 99 23.42 4.86 -3.15
N VAL A 100 24.41 4.15 -2.59
CA VAL A 100 24.87 4.35 -1.20
C VAL A 100 26.30 4.87 -1.17
N GLY A 101 26.49 6.05 -0.59
CA GLY A 101 27.78 6.78 -0.50
C GLY A 101 28.23 7.06 0.93
N THR A 102 27.54 6.51 1.93
CA THR A 102 27.76 6.69 3.37
C THR A 102 27.79 5.33 4.07
N GLY A 103 28.41 5.26 5.25
CA GLY A 103 28.56 4.00 6.02
C GLY A 103 29.83 3.20 5.71
N PHE A 104 30.84 3.82 5.08
CA PHE A 104 32.14 3.18 4.81
C PHE A 104 33.27 3.90 5.55
N ASP A 105 34.16 3.13 6.18
CA ASP A 105 35.47 3.60 6.63
C ASP A 105 36.56 3.32 5.58
N GLN A 106 37.78 3.83 5.80
CA GLN A 106 38.89 3.69 4.83
C GLN A 106 39.29 2.23 4.60
N LYS A 107 39.17 1.37 5.61
CA LYS A 107 39.45 -0.07 5.53
C LYS A 107 38.42 -0.78 4.64
N THR A 108 37.13 -0.57 4.91
CA THR A 108 36.00 -1.13 4.15
C THR A 108 36.05 -0.70 2.68
N LEU A 109 36.38 0.57 2.41
CA LEU A 109 36.58 1.07 1.04
C LEU A 109 37.68 0.31 0.28
N GLY A 110 38.78 -0.05 0.97
CA GLY A 110 39.87 -0.86 0.42
C GLY A 110 39.47 -2.32 0.17
N GLU A 111 38.89 -2.99 1.18
CA GLU A 111 38.45 -4.39 1.10
C GLU A 111 37.41 -4.61 0.00
N LEU A 112 36.40 -3.72 -0.09
CA LEU A 112 35.40 -3.75 -1.15
C LEU A 112 36.02 -3.53 -2.54
N LYS A 113 36.92 -2.55 -2.72
CA LYS A 113 37.59 -2.32 -4.01
C LYS A 113 38.42 -3.53 -4.46
N ALA A 114 39.06 -4.24 -3.53
CA ALA A 114 39.76 -5.49 -3.83
C ALA A 114 38.82 -6.63 -4.27
N LEU A 115 37.64 -6.75 -3.65
CA LEU A 115 36.61 -7.72 -4.06
C LEU A 115 35.99 -7.40 -5.43
N PHE A 116 35.77 -6.11 -5.73
CA PHE A 116 35.20 -5.64 -7.00
C PHE A 116 36.15 -5.82 -8.18
N LYS A 117 37.47 -5.67 -8.00
CA LYS A 117 38.46 -5.85 -9.07
C LYS A 117 38.39 -7.22 -9.75
N LYS A 118 37.94 -8.26 -9.03
CA LYS A 118 37.75 -9.63 -9.56
C LYS A 118 36.38 -9.87 -10.25
N ARG A 119 35.53 -8.84 -10.35
CA ARG A 119 34.11 -8.95 -10.73
C ARG A 119 33.67 -7.97 -11.82
N ILE A 120 34.56 -7.11 -12.31
CA ILE A 120 34.22 -6.07 -13.30
C ILE A 120 33.66 -6.72 -14.58
N GLN A 121 32.55 -6.19 -15.09
CA GLN A 121 31.91 -6.62 -16.34
C GLN A 121 31.56 -5.43 -17.23
N LYS A 122 31.38 -5.67 -18.54
CA LYS A 122 31.12 -4.61 -19.54
C LYS A 122 29.65 -4.15 -19.58
N THR A 123 28.72 -5.01 -19.19
CA THR A 123 27.27 -4.77 -19.27
C THR A 123 26.70 -4.38 -17.91
N SER A 124 25.60 -3.61 -17.91
CA SER A 124 24.77 -3.42 -16.71
C SER A 124 24.26 -4.80 -16.23
N PRO A 125 24.33 -5.12 -14.93
CA PRO A 125 23.58 -6.22 -14.35
C PRO A 125 22.15 -5.82 -14.00
N PHE A 126 21.84 -4.52 -14.00
CA PHE A 126 20.48 -4.03 -13.82
C PHE A 126 19.73 -4.17 -15.13
N GLU A 127 18.69 -4.98 -15.11
CA GLU A 127 17.77 -5.26 -16.21
C GLU A 127 16.69 -4.17 -16.26
N VAL A 128 16.13 -3.81 -15.09
CA VAL A 128 15.12 -2.74 -14.97
C VAL A 128 15.71 -1.47 -14.34
N ALA A 129 15.58 -0.37 -15.08
CA ALA A 129 16.15 0.95 -14.81
C ALA A 129 17.69 0.99 -14.77
N SER A 130 18.29 2.00 -15.40
CA SER A 130 19.75 2.14 -15.50
C SER A 130 20.29 3.26 -14.60
N PRO A 131 21.39 3.04 -13.87
CA PRO A 131 22.06 4.09 -13.09
C PRO A 131 22.60 5.19 -14.02
N LYS A 132 22.14 6.43 -13.83
CA LYS A 132 22.57 7.58 -14.63
C LYS A 132 23.84 8.25 -14.05
N GLY A 133 24.75 8.66 -14.93
CA GLY A 133 25.97 9.40 -14.57
C GLY A 133 27.17 8.99 -15.44
N LYS A 134 28.27 9.75 -15.33
CA LYS A 134 29.59 9.34 -15.83
C LYS A 134 30.27 8.42 -14.80
N GLU A 135 31.38 7.79 -15.19
CA GLU A 135 32.30 7.06 -14.30
C GLU A 135 31.62 5.97 -13.45
N ILE A 136 30.86 5.10 -14.12
CA ILE A 136 30.23 3.89 -13.55
C ILE A 136 31.03 2.66 -13.96
N THR A 137 31.44 1.85 -12.99
CA THR A 137 32.02 0.52 -13.21
C THR A 137 31.01 -0.53 -12.75
N PHE A 138 30.52 -1.35 -13.69
CA PHE A 138 29.61 -2.46 -13.39
C PHE A 138 30.38 -3.70 -12.88
N ILE A 139 29.76 -4.45 -11.97
CA ILE A 139 30.30 -5.72 -11.47
C ILE A 139 29.27 -6.83 -11.54
N LYS A 140 29.73 -8.08 -11.52
CA LYS A 140 28.86 -9.25 -11.36
C LYS A 140 27.98 -9.09 -10.11
N PRO A 141 26.65 -9.30 -10.22
CA PRO A 141 25.71 -9.12 -9.10
C PRO A 141 25.71 -10.35 -8.17
N ASP A 142 26.85 -10.66 -7.56
CA ASP A 142 27.02 -11.80 -6.64
C ASP A 142 27.39 -11.40 -5.19
N LEU A 143 27.41 -10.09 -4.89
CA LEU A 143 27.67 -9.54 -3.55
C LEU A 143 26.41 -8.86 -2.98
N VAL A 144 26.16 -9.08 -1.69
CA VAL A 144 24.98 -8.56 -0.97
C VAL A 144 25.43 -7.63 0.15
N ALA A 145 24.77 -6.49 0.28
CA ALA A 145 25.04 -5.44 1.28
C ALA A 145 23.82 -5.19 2.16
N GLN A 146 24.00 -5.16 3.48
CA GLN A 146 23.00 -4.63 4.41
C GLN A 146 23.03 -3.10 4.35
N VAL A 147 21.87 -2.46 4.21
CA VAL A 147 21.73 -1.00 4.09
C VAL A 147 20.55 -0.52 4.92
N ASN A 148 20.76 0.52 5.72
CA ASN A 148 19.70 1.24 6.43
C ASN A 148 19.32 2.48 5.62
N PHE A 149 18.03 2.81 5.53
CA PHE A 149 17.47 3.88 4.71
C PHE A 149 16.23 4.49 5.37
N THR A 150 15.84 5.70 4.96
CA THR A 150 14.71 6.41 5.61
C THR A 150 13.36 6.04 5.00
N GLU A 151 13.30 5.90 3.68
CA GLU A 151 12.08 5.60 2.92
C GLU A 151 12.44 5.09 1.51
N TRP A 152 11.51 4.40 0.87
CA TRP A 152 11.52 4.13 -0.57
C TRP A 152 10.88 5.31 -1.32
N THR A 153 11.39 5.69 -2.50
CA THR A 153 10.67 6.60 -3.41
C THR A 153 9.55 5.87 -4.17
N SER A 154 8.64 6.66 -4.75
CA SER A 154 7.70 6.22 -5.79
C SER A 154 8.36 5.43 -6.92
N ASP A 155 9.62 5.74 -7.22
CA ASP A 155 10.36 5.17 -8.36
C ASP A 155 11.10 3.87 -8.00
N LEU A 156 10.89 3.34 -6.78
CA LEU A 156 11.64 2.24 -6.16
C LEU A 156 13.14 2.54 -6.05
N VAL A 157 13.47 3.74 -5.52
CA VAL A 157 14.83 4.16 -5.20
C VAL A 157 14.94 4.46 -3.70
N LEU A 158 16.04 4.03 -3.06
CA LEU A 158 16.27 4.25 -1.63
C LEU A 158 16.61 5.73 -1.32
N ARG A 159 15.99 6.30 -0.28
CA ARG A 159 16.37 7.62 0.26
C ARG A 159 17.24 7.52 1.50
N HIS A 160 18.25 8.39 1.54
CA HIS A 160 19.31 8.43 2.55
C HIS A 160 19.91 7.05 2.93
N PRO A 161 20.16 6.13 1.95
CA PRO A 161 20.74 4.83 2.26
C PRO A 161 22.15 4.97 2.83
N THR A 162 22.46 4.16 3.83
CA THR A 162 23.75 4.10 4.53
C THR A 162 24.15 2.64 4.73
N PHE A 163 25.33 2.26 4.24
CA PHE A 163 25.85 0.89 4.26
C PHE A 163 26.13 0.45 5.70
N GLN A 164 25.81 -0.81 6.02
CA GLN A 164 26.05 -1.41 7.33
C GLN A 164 27.08 -2.56 7.27
N GLY A 165 27.16 -3.29 6.16
CA GLY A 165 28.10 -4.40 5.98
C GLY A 165 27.80 -5.28 4.77
N LEU A 166 28.72 -6.20 4.43
CA LEU A 166 28.43 -7.28 3.48
C LEU A 166 27.76 -8.47 4.18
N ARG A 167 26.69 -8.99 3.57
CA ARG A 167 26.08 -10.26 3.94
C ARG A 167 26.72 -11.36 3.09
N LYS A 168 27.44 -12.27 3.75
CA LYS A 168 28.14 -13.42 3.11
C LYS A 168 27.29 -14.71 3.15
N ASP A 169 26.18 -14.62 3.87
CA ASP A 169 25.20 -15.65 4.22
C ASP A 169 24.03 -15.72 3.23
N LYS A 170 23.52 -14.57 2.77
CA LYS A 170 22.40 -14.45 1.82
C LYS A 170 22.94 -14.42 0.38
N LYS A 171 22.43 -15.26 -0.53
CA LYS A 171 22.82 -15.23 -1.96
C LYS A 171 22.12 -14.07 -2.65
N ALA A 172 22.80 -13.39 -3.59
CA ALA A 172 22.20 -12.31 -4.38
C ALA A 172 20.93 -12.74 -5.15
N SER A 173 20.78 -14.03 -5.48
CA SER A 173 19.58 -14.58 -6.10
C SER A 173 18.32 -14.55 -5.21
N GLN A 174 18.50 -14.43 -3.88
CA GLN A 174 17.47 -14.37 -2.84
C GLN A 174 17.18 -12.92 -2.37
N VAL A 175 17.83 -11.92 -2.99
CA VAL A 175 17.64 -10.51 -2.63
C VAL A 175 16.58 -9.90 -3.54
N VAL A 176 15.33 -10.04 -3.10
CA VAL A 176 14.17 -9.35 -3.66
C VAL A 176 14.05 -7.94 -3.11
N ILE A 177 13.23 -7.10 -3.73
CA ILE A 177 12.62 -5.96 -3.08
C ILE A 177 11.68 -6.55 -2.02
N GLU A 178 12.23 -6.79 -0.82
CA GLU A 178 11.46 -7.22 0.35
C GLU A 178 10.28 -6.26 0.54
N ASP A 179 9.10 -6.85 0.80
CA ASP A 179 7.88 -6.19 0.41
C ASP A 179 7.60 -4.91 1.22
N LEU A 180 6.95 -3.95 0.56
CA LEU A 180 6.57 -2.67 1.16
C LEU A 180 5.50 -2.81 2.26
N GLY A 181 4.81 -3.96 2.34
CA GLY A 181 3.88 -4.32 3.42
C GLY A 181 2.94 -5.50 3.12
N ILE A 182 3.37 -6.46 2.29
CA ILE A 182 2.55 -7.58 1.83
C ILE A 182 3.36 -8.89 1.94
N SER A 183 3.06 -9.73 2.93
CA SER A 183 3.58 -11.09 2.97
C SER A 183 2.74 -12.03 2.10
N VAL A 184 3.41 -12.90 1.35
CA VAL A 184 2.83 -14.13 0.81
C VAL A 184 3.83 -15.23 1.15
N GLU A 185 3.44 -16.16 2.01
CA GLU A 185 4.28 -17.27 2.43
C GLU A 185 4.18 -18.41 1.40
N GLU A 186 5.33 -18.89 0.91
CA GLU A 186 5.43 -20.14 0.15
C GLU A 186 6.06 -21.21 1.07
N ASP A 187 5.26 -22.20 1.48
CA ASP A 187 5.69 -23.28 2.38
C ASP A 187 6.75 -24.21 1.74
N GLU A 188 7.89 -24.39 2.43
CA GLU A 188 8.84 -25.46 2.12
C GLU A 188 8.28 -26.83 2.54
N ILE A 189 7.70 -27.59 1.60
CA ILE A 189 7.28 -28.98 1.85
C ILE A 189 8.51 -29.88 1.92
N GLN A 190 8.95 -30.23 3.12
CA GLN A 190 9.96 -31.27 3.36
C GLN A 190 9.41 -32.66 3.08
N GLU A 191 10.07 -33.43 2.19
CA GLU A 191 9.69 -34.82 1.93
C GLU A 191 9.97 -35.73 3.14
N SER A 192 8.93 -36.39 3.65
CA SER A 192 9.07 -37.54 4.54
C SER A 192 8.29 -38.74 3.99
N SER A 193 9.01 -39.82 3.66
CA SER A 193 8.46 -40.98 2.94
C SER A 193 7.95 -42.11 3.86
N PRO A 194 6.67 -42.50 3.77
CA PRO A 194 6.19 -43.76 4.33
C PRO A 194 6.65 -44.98 3.52
N LYS A 195 6.99 -46.09 4.19
CA LYS A 195 7.60 -47.28 3.58
C LYS A 195 6.57 -48.18 2.89
N LYS A 196 6.95 -48.79 1.75
CA LYS A 196 6.23 -49.92 1.15
C LYS A 196 6.13 -51.11 2.11
N LYS A 197 4.96 -51.75 2.17
CA LYS A 197 4.78 -53.18 2.49
C LYS A 197 3.96 -53.85 1.38
N SER A 198 3.86 -55.18 1.39
CA SER A 198 3.75 -55.98 0.16
C SER A 198 2.78 -57.17 0.23
N ARG A 199 2.43 -57.70 -0.95
CA ARG A 199 1.64 -58.92 -1.24
C ARG A 199 0.13 -58.76 -0.98
N GLY A 200 -0.78 -59.39 -1.73
CA GLY A 200 -0.62 -60.16 -2.98
C GLY A 200 -1.73 -61.21 -3.19
N LYS A 201 -2.03 -61.58 -4.45
CA LYS A 201 -3.17 -62.42 -4.92
C LYS A 201 -4.56 -61.75 -4.75
N GLY A 202 -5.59 -62.09 -5.54
CA GLY A 202 -5.60 -62.94 -6.75
C GLY A 202 -7.00 -63.11 -7.39
N GLU A 203 -7.00 -63.47 -8.68
CA GLU A 203 -7.98 -64.30 -9.41
C GLU A 203 -9.51 -64.05 -9.34
N SER A 204 -10.02 -63.45 -10.43
CA SER A 204 -10.98 -64.09 -11.37
C SER A 204 -12.52 -64.00 -11.17
N GLN A 205 -13.22 -64.19 -12.31
CA GLN A 205 -14.66 -64.42 -12.54
C GLN A 205 -15.63 -63.27 -12.14
N ALA A 206 -16.51 -62.69 -12.97
CA ALA A 206 -17.24 -63.06 -14.20
C ALA A 206 -18.62 -63.73 -13.99
N ALA A 207 -19.54 -63.47 -14.95
CA ALA A 207 -20.92 -63.97 -15.06
C ALA A 207 -21.96 -63.41 -14.05
N LEU A 208 -23.26 -63.30 -14.38
CA LEU A 208 -24.00 -63.28 -15.66
C LEU A 208 -25.44 -62.78 -15.39
N LYS A 209 -26.04 -62.02 -16.34
CA LYS A 209 -27.51 -61.92 -16.58
C LYS A 209 -28.38 -61.28 -15.46
N SER A 210 -29.55 -60.66 -15.73
CA SER A 210 -30.19 -60.17 -16.98
C SER A 210 -31.38 -59.23 -16.61
N GLU A 211 -32.43 -58.89 -17.36
CA GLU A 211 -33.03 -59.42 -18.61
C GLU A 211 -33.80 -58.34 -19.43
N MET A 212 -35.13 -58.46 -19.56
CA MET A 212 -36.02 -57.78 -20.53
C MET A 212 -37.19 -57.06 -19.79
N LYS A 213 -38.13 -56.31 -20.41
CA LYS A 213 -38.55 -56.19 -21.83
C LYS A 213 -39.43 -54.92 -22.10
N SER A 214 -39.54 -54.51 -23.38
CA SER A 214 -40.76 -54.00 -24.10
C SER A 214 -41.48 -52.69 -23.68
N GLU A 215 -42.08 -51.90 -24.59
CA GLU A 215 -42.09 -51.86 -26.08
C GLU A 215 -42.72 -50.55 -26.63
N MET A 216 -42.44 -50.24 -27.91
CA MET A 216 -43.30 -49.54 -28.91
C MET A 216 -43.67 -48.05 -28.70
N THR A 217 -43.96 -47.24 -29.75
CA THR A 217 -43.95 -47.40 -31.24
C THR A 217 -42.91 -46.43 -31.86
N ALA A 218 -42.29 -46.62 -33.04
CA ALA A 218 -42.75 -46.99 -34.39
C ALA A 218 -43.70 -45.96 -35.03
N ASP A 219 -43.64 -45.56 -36.32
CA ASP A 219 -42.60 -45.47 -37.39
C ASP A 219 -43.08 -44.30 -38.34
N ASP A 220 -42.55 -43.88 -39.51
CA ASP A 220 -41.64 -44.39 -40.56
C ASP A 220 -40.87 -43.14 -41.17
N SER A 221 -40.38 -42.91 -42.42
CA SER A 221 -40.40 -43.55 -43.76
C SER A 221 -39.23 -43.07 -44.67
N ASP A 222 -39.30 -43.31 -46.00
CA ASP A 222 -38.18 -43.45 -46.95
C ASP A 222 -38.09 -42.48 -48.19
N GLU A 223 -37.00 -42.63 -48.96
CA GLU A 223 -36.74 -42.44 -50.42
C GLU A 223 -36.60 -41.07 -51.17
N THR A 224 -35.36 -40.85 -51.69
CA THR A 224 -34.96 -40.47 -53.10
C THR A 224 -34.70 -39.03 -53.61
N GLU A 225 -33.95 -39.01 -54.74
CA GLU A 225 -33.09 -38.02 -55.44
C GLU A 225 -33.64 -36.61 -55.83
N SER A 226 -32.84 -35.55 -56.03
CA SER A 226 -31.95 -35.38 -57.22
C SER A 226 -31.28 -33.98 -57.40
N ARG A 227 -30.27 -33.92 -58.30
CA ARG A 227 -29.74 -32.80 -59.15
C ARG A 227 -29.66 -31.32 -58.67
N SER A 228 -28.41 -30.88 -58.44
CA SER A 228 -27.68 -29.80 -59.18
C SER A 228 -28.32 -28.42 -59.50
N THR A 229 -27.70 -27.32 -59.00
CA THR A 229 -27.18 -26.19 -59.83
C THR A 229 -26.25 -25.23 -59.04
N LYS A 230 -25.55 -24.29 -59.72
CA LYS A 230 -24.56 -23.34 -59.13
C LYS A 230 -25.06 -21.88 -59.11
N LYS A 231 -24.80 -21.12 -58.02
CA LYS A 231 -24.16 -19.77 -58.09
C LYS A 231 -23.74 -19.11 -56.76
N SER A 232 -22.44 -18.84 -56.66
CA SER A 232 -21.69 -17.81 -55.89
C SER A 232 -22.39 -16.84 -54.92
N LYS A 233 -21.86 -16.72 -53.68
CA LYS A 233 -21.17 -15.49 -53.21
C LYS A 233 -20.26 -15.73 -51.96
N ARG A 234 -19.38 -14.74 -51.70
CA ARG A 234 -18.35 -14.63 -50.63
C ARG A 234 -19.00 -14.31 -49.25
N VAL A 235 -18.40 -14.48 -48.06
CA VAL A 235 -17.03 -14.86 -47.64
C VAL A 235 -16.99 -15.51 -46.22
N SER A 236 -15.87 -16.14 -45.88
CA SER A 236 -15.49 -16.92 -44.66
C SER A 236 -16.04 -16.56 -43.26
N LYS A 237 -16.22 -17.61 -42.42
CA LYS A 237 -15.89 -17.61 -40.98
C LYS A 237 -15.19 -18.93 -40.58
N ALA A 238 -14.59 -18.98 -39.39
CA ALA A 238 -13.48 -19.89 -39.04
C ALA A 238 -13.87 -21.32 -38.59
N LYS A 239 -12.87 -22.21 -38.60
CA LYS A 239 -12.96 -23.62 -38.16
C LYS A 239 -12.81 -23.78 -36.65
N SER A 240 -13.44 -24.84 -36.13
CA SER A 240 -13.09 -25.54 -34.89
C SER A 240 -11.92 -26.54 -35.16
N SER A 241 -11.31 -27.25 -34.21
CA SER A 241 -11.80 -27.57 -32.87
C SER A 241 -10.75 -27.43 -31.75
N ALA A 242 -10.71 -28.34 -30.77
CA ALA A 242 -10.11 -28.14 -29.44
C ALA A 242 -9.80 -29.51 -28.79
N ARG A 243 -9.13 -29.51 -27.63
CA ARG A 243 -9.00 -30.73 -26.81
C ARG A 243 -8.93 -30.46 -25.30
N SER A 244 -9.51 -31.42 -24.56
CA SER A 244 -9.23 -31.81 -23.17
C SER A 244 -9.15 -30.70 -22.10
N SER A 245 -10.26 -30.49 -21.40
CA SER A 245 -10.31 -29.81 -20.10
C SER A 245 -10.15 -30.80 -18.94
N SER A 246 -9.05 -30.72 -18.19
CA SER A 246 -8.93 -31.36 -16.87
C SER A 246 -9.46 -30.44 -15.76
N SER A 247 -9.84 -31.03 -14.63
CA SER A 247 -10.66 -30.38 -13.60
C SER A 247 -9.97 -29.24 -12.84
N VAL A 248 -10.32 -28.00 -13.19
CA VAL A 248 -9.98 -26.79 -12.42
C VAL A 248 -10.72 -26.80 -11.08
N LYS A 249 -9.99 -26.76 -9.96
CA LYS A 249 -10.56 -26.36 -8.65
C LYS A 249 -11.13 -24.95 -8.80
N LYS A 250 -12.44 -24.77 -8.59
CA LYS A 250 -13.10 -23.46 -8.75
C LYS A 250 -12.47 -22.42 -7.83
N ARG A 251 -11.80 -21.41 -8.41
CA ARG A 251 -11.66 -20.09 -7.77
C ARG A 251 -13.06 -19.55 -7.45
N GLY A 252 -13.21 -18.85 -6.34
CA GLY A 252 -14.45 -18.13 -6.03
C GLY A 252 -14.82 -17.18 -7.17
N LYS A 253 -16.06 -17.28 -7.66
CA LYS A 253 -16.62 -16.28 -8.58
C LYS A 253 -17.13 -15.10 -7.75
N GLY A 254 -16.22 -14.22 -7.36
CA GLY A 254 -16.59 -12.86 -6.94
C GLY A 254 -17.41 -12.17 -8.03
N ARG A 255 -18.31 -11.27 -7.65
CA ARG A 255 -19.19 -10.55 -8.58
C ARG A 255 -18.45 -9.58 -9.50
N HIS A 256 -17.34 -9.01 -9.03
CA HIS A 256 -16.67 -7.88 -9.68
C HIS A 256 -15.49 -8.39 -10.54
N PRO A 257 -15.53 -8.26 -11.89
CA PRO A 257 -14.43 -8.68 -12.74
C PRO A 257 -13.14 -7.92 -12.43
N GLY A 258 -12.02 -8.63 -12.29
CA GLY A 258 -10.70 -8.04 -12.01
C GLY A 258 -10.36 -7.88 -10.51
N LEU A 259 -11.33 -8.02 -9.60
CA LEU A 259 -11.08 -7.99 -8.16
C LEU A 259 -10.25 -9.22 -7.72
N SER A 260 -9.05 -9.00 -7.20
CA SER A 260 -8.19 -10.10 -6.72
C SER A 260 -8.51 -10.46 -5.28
N HIS A 261 -8.50 -11.76 -4.97
CA HIS A 261 -8.87 -12.31 -3.67
C HIS A 261 -10.27 -11.84 -3.18
N PRO A 262 -11.35 -12.06 -3.96
CA PRO A 262 -12.70 -11.58 -3.63
C PRO A 262 -13.22 -12.13 -2.30
N ASP A 263 -12.81 -13.36 -1.96
CA ASP A 263 -13.21 -14.07 -0.75
C ASP A 263 -12.42 -13.62 0.52
N LYS A 264 -11.39 -12.79 0.39
CA LYS A 264 -10.59 -12.29 1.52
C LYS A 264 -11.44 -11.42 2.43
N LEU A 265 -11.39 -11.65 3.75
CA LEU A 265 -12.05 -10.78 4.73
C LEU A 265 -11.33 -9.42 4.80
N LEU A 266 -12.08 -8.34 4.66
CA LEU A 266 -11.62 -6.97 4.93
C LEU A 266 -12.16 -6.43 6.26
N TYR A 267 -13.29 -6.95 6.73
CA TYR A 267 -13.76 -6.72 8.11
C TYR A 267 -14.01 -8.10 8.73
N PRO A 268 -13.00 -8.72 9.37
CA PRO A 268 -13.13 -10.05 9.96
C PRO A 268 -14.22 -10.10 11.03
N THR A 269 -14.33 -9.05 11.85
CA THR A 269 -15.32 -8.89 12.93
C THR A 269 -16.77 -8.97 12.42
N ALA A 270 -17.03 -8.40 11.25
CA ALA A 270 -18.34 -8.40 10.61
C ALA A 270 -18.54 -9.55 9.59
N GLY A 271 -17.50 -10.35 9.32
CA GLY A 271 -17.51 -11.37 8.28
C GLY A 271 -17.66 -10.80 6.86
N PHE A 272 -17.17 -9.58 6.59
CA PHE A 272 -17.31 -8.96 5.27
C PHE A 272 -16.07 -9.22 4.39
N THR A 273 -16.31 -9.91 3.28
CA THR A 273 -15.30 -10.15 2.24
C THR A 273 -15.08 -8.93 1.36
N LYS A 274 -13.94 -8.90 0.66
CA LYS A 274 -13.55 -7.88 -0.31
C LYS A 274 -14.61 -7.69 -1.41
N ASP A 275 -15.21 -8.78 -1.90
CA ASP A 275 -16.32 -8.74 -2.85
C ASP A 275 -17.57 -8.06 -2.25
N ARG A 276 -17.87 -8.33 -0.96
CA ARG A 276 -19.00 -7.69 -0.26
C ARG A 276 -18.76 -6.19 -0.04
N VAL A 277 -17.53 -5.77 0.22
CA VAL A 277 -17.15 -4.35 0.32
C VAL A 277 -17.25 -3.66 -1.05
N ALA A 278 -16.81 -4.30 -2.14
CA ALA A 278 -16.99 -3.76 -3.50
C ALA A 278 -18.47 -3.60 -3.86
N THR A 279 -19.31 -4.61 -3.59
CA THR A 279 -20.77 -4.51 -3.78
C THR A 279 -21.40 -3.41 -2.90
N TYR A 280 -20.89 -3.14 -1.69
CA TYR A 280 -21.35 -1.99 -0.91
C TYR A 280 -21.07 -0.67 -1.64
N TYR A 281 -19.85 -0.46 -2.14
CA TYR A 281 -19.49 0.74 -2.90
C TYR A 281 -20.30 0.89 -4.19
N ASP A 282 -20.52 -0.18 -4.96
CA ASP A 282 -21.38 -0.14 -6.16
C ASP A 282 -22.81 0.32 -5.82
N ASN A 283 -23.38 -0.14 -4.70
CA ASN A 283 -24.72 0.25 -4.26
C ASN A 283 -24.81 1.72 -3.80
N VAL A 284 -23.78 2.25 -3.15
CA VAL A 284 -23.77 3.65 -2.66
C VAL A 284 -23.21 4.65 -3.67
N ALA A 285 -22.51 4.22 -4.72
CA ALA A 285 -21.78 5.07 -5.66
C ALA A 285 -22.60 6.25 -6.19
N LYS A 286 -23.87 6.02 -6.59
CA LYS A 286 -24.78 7.08 -7.07
C LYS A 286 -24.93 8.26 -6.09
N HIS A 287 -24.87 8.00 -4.79
CA HIS A 287 -25.02 8.99 -3.73
C HIS A 287 -23.66 9.46 -3.17
N MET A 288 -22.62 8.63 -3.29
CA MET A 288 -21.27 8.94 -2.78
C MET A 288 -20.44 9.78 -3.77
N MET A 289 -20.54 9.52 -5.08
CA MET A 289 -19.71 10.19 -6.09
C MET A 289 -19.87 11.73 -6.08
N PRO A 290 -21.06 12.34 -5.96
CA PRO A 290 -21.21 13.82 -5.88
C PRO A 290 -20.54 14.48 -4.65
N HIS A 291 -19.97 13.70 -3.74
CA HIS A 291 -19.24 14.17 -2.55
C HIS A 291 -17.74 13.77 -2.57
N LEU A 292 -17.27 13.17 -3.67
CA LEU A 292 -15.95 12.55 -3.81
C LEU A 292 -15.32 12.79 -5.18
N GLU A 293 -16.11 12.92 -6.24
CA GLU A 293 -15.64 13.11 -7.60
C GLU A 293 -14.77 14.36 -7.73
N ASN A 294 -13.67 14.24 -8.47
CA ASN A 294 -12.68 15.29 -8.69
C ASN A 294 -12.03 15.86 -7.40
N ARG A 295 -12.27 15.28 -6.22
CA ARG A 295 -11.61 15.69 -4.97
C ARG A 295 -10.34 14.88 -4.74
N PRO A 296 -9.21 15.52 -4.37
CA PRO A 296 -8.06 14.81 -3.85
C PRO A 296 -8.46 13.93 -2.65
N ILE A 297 -7.92 12.72 -2.61
CA ILE A 297 -8.12 11.76 -1.52
C ILE A 297 -6.80 11.40 -0.83
N ALA A 298 -6.84 11.33 0.49
CA ALA A 298 -5.96 10.47 1.26
C ALA A 298 -6.69 9.14 1.55
N MET A 299 -5.95 8.05 1.61
CA MET A 299 -6.48 6.69 1.79
C MET A 299 -5.91 6.09 3.07
N VAL A 300 -6.73 5.46 3.90
CA VAL A 300 -6.23 4.48 4.89
C VAL A 300 -6.36 3.09 4.28
N ARG A 301 -5.22 2.41 4.15
CA ARG A 301 -5.14 1.06 3.59
C ARG A 301 -4.81 0.06 4.68
N CYS A 302 -5.58 -1.01 4.75
CA CYS A 302 -5.35 -2.16 5.62
C CYS A 302 -5.35 -3.40 4.71
N PRO A 303 -4.20 -3.78 4.11
CA PRO A 303 -4.16 -4.85 3.09
C PRO A 303 -4.69 -6.20 3.59
N GLU A 304 -4.50 -6.49 4.89
CA GLU A 304 -4.95 -7.70 5.58
C GLU A 304 -6.29 -7.51 6.33
N GLY A 305 -6.91 -6.33 6.23
CA GLY A 305 -8.23 -6.02 6.78
C GLY A 305 -8.22 -5.26 8.11
N GLU A 306 -9.42 -4.98 8.62
CA GLU A 306 -9.67 -4.40 9.94
C GLU A 306 -8.90 -5.16 11.04
N GLY A 307 -8.18 -4.42 11.89
CA GLY A 307 -7.37 -4.97 12.98
C GLY A 307 -5.94 -5.39 12.58
N SER A 308 -5.57 -5.34 11.29
CA SER A 308 -4.19 -5.51 10.84
C SER A 308 -3.40 -4.19 10.85
N GLU A 309 -2.14 -4.21 10.41
CA GLU A 309 -1.41 -2.97 10.15
C GLU A 309 -2.09 -2.15 9.04
N CYS A 310 -2.41 -0.90 9.34
CA CYS A 310 -3.04 0.05 8.44
C CYS A 310 -2.13 1.27 8.24
N PHE A 311 -2.07 1.82 7.02
CA PHE A 311 -1.24 2.98 6.72
C PHE A 311 -1.95 4.04 5.86
N PHE A 312 -1.57 5.30 6.07
CA PHE A 312 -2.01 6.43 5.25
C PHE A 312 -1.22 6.53 3.93
N GLN A 313 -1.93 6.57 2.81
CA GLN A 313 -1.38 6.76 1.47
C GLN A 313 -2.02 8.00 0.81
N LYS A 314 -1.17 8.96 0.34
CA LYS A 314 -1.61 10.20 -0.34
C LYS A 314 -1.21 10.30 -1.82
N LYS A 315 -0.44 9.33 -2.31
CA LYS A 315 0.11 9.27 -3.68
C LYS A 315 -0.13 7.88 -4.26
N LEU A 316 -0.29 7.75 -5.57
CA LEU A 316 -0.69 6.47 -6.15
C LEU A 316 0.50 5.51 -6.28
N GLY A 317 1.68 6.05 -6.65
CA GLY A 317 2.88 5.25 -6.89
C GLY A 317 2.73 4.32 -8.10
N PHE A 318 3.44 3.18 -8.11
CA PHE A 318 3.28 2.16 -9.15
C PHE A 318 2.00 1.31 -8.96
N HIS A 319 0.83 1.95 -9.03
CA HIS A 319 -0.42 1.24 -9.23
C HIS A 319 -0.62 0.90 -10.71
N LYS A 320 -1.13 -0.30 -11.03
CA LYS A 320 -1.44 -0.75 -12.41
C LYS A 320 -2.91 -0.51 -12.80
N GLY A 321 -3.73 0.03 -11.90
CA GLY A 321 -5.09 0.47 -12.16
C GLY A 321 -5.16 1.76 -13.00
N VAL A 322 -6.36 2.09 -13.44
CA VAL A 322 -6.62 3.20 -14.40
C VAL A 322 -7.90 3.99 -14.08
N ALA A 323 -8.67 3.58 -13.06
CA ALA A 323 -9.86 4.29 -12.62
C ALA A 323 -9.55 5.32 -11.51
N LEU A 324 -8.42 5.17 -10.82
CA LEU A 324 -7.79 6.24 -10.04
C LEU A 324 -6.96 7.15 -10.96
N LYS A 325 -7.11 8.46 -10.76
CA LYS A 325 -6.48 9.52 -11.52
C LYS A 325 -5.46 10.26 -10.64
N THR A 326 -4.46 10.85 -11.28
CA THR A 326 -3.43 11.63 -10.59
C THR A 326 -3.30 13.03 -11.18
N ALA A 327 -3.35 14.05 -10.31
CA ALA A 327 -3.07 15.44 -10.67
C ALA A 327 -1.70 15.86 -10.13
N LYS A 328 -0.99 16.70 -10.89
CA LYS A 328 0.35 17.19 -10.52
C LYS A 328 0.28 18.67 -10.15
N VAL A 329 0.47 18.96 -8.87
CA VAL A 329 0.52 20.33 -8.33
C VAL A 329 1.94 20.78 -8.04
N LYS A 330 2.13 22.11 -8.02
CA LYS A 330 3.34 22.74 -7.45
C LYS A 330 3.18 22.76 -5.93
N GLY A 331 3.76 21.78 -5.26
CA GLY A 331 3.90 21.75 -3.81
C GLY A 331 4.93 22.76 -3.29
N GLN A 332 5.12 22.77 -1.97
CA GLN A 332 6.06 23.72 -1.35
C GLN A 332 7.49 23.52 -1.86
N LYS A 333 8.21 24.64 -2.05
CA LYS A 333 9.60 24.69 -2.54
C LYS A 333 9.78 24.07 -3.95
N ASN A 334 8.82 24.31 -4.86
CA ASN A 334 8.83 23.89 -6.26
C ASN A 334 8.91 22.36 -6.49
N LYS A 335 8.60 21.53 -5.48
CA LYS A 335 8.45 20.09 -5.68
C LYS A 335 7.12 19.82 -6.37
N GLN A 336 7.10 18.94 -7.37
CA GLN A 336 5.82 18.40 -7.85
C GLN A 336 5.25 17.46 -6.79
N GLU A 337 4.01 17.72 -6.40
CA GLU A 337 3.21 16.82 -5.57
C GLU A 337 2.14 16.17 -6.42
N GLU A 338 1.82 14.92 -6.09
CA GLU A 338 0.85 14.09 -6.79
C GLU A 338 -0.35 13.94 -5.87
N LEU A 339 -1.54 14.26 -6.38
CA LEU A 339 -2.81 14.10 -5.69
C LEU A 339 -3.61 13.00 -6.39
N VAL A 340 -4.04 12.00 -5.65
CA VAL A 340 -4.93 10.93 -6.15
C VAL A 340 -6.38 11.41 -6.09
N TYR A 341 -7.19 11.11 -7.10
CA TYR A 341 -8.63 11.33 -7.10
C TYR A 341 -9.33 10.30 -8.01
N THR A 342 -10.66 10.31 -8.07
CA THR A 342 -11.42 9.61 -9.13
C THR A 342 -12.70 10.38 -9.45
N ASP A 343 -13.33 10.03 -10.56
CA ASP A 343 -14.61 10.51 -11.07
C ASP A 343 -15.52 9.35 -11.50
N SER A 344 -15.28 8.13 -10.97
CA SER A 344 -16.05 6.95 -11.36
C SER A 344 -16.24 5.92 -10.23
N ALA A 345 -17.35 5.18 -10.28
CA ALA A 345 -17.58 4.02 -9.41
C ALA A 345 -16.52 2.91 -9.58
N ALA A 346 -15.93 2.81 -10.78
CA ALA A 346 -14.79 1.92 -11.02
C ALA A 346 -13.58 2.30 -10.14
N GLY A 347 -13.38 3.60 -9.86
CA GLY A 347 -12.36 4.07 -8.92
C GLY A 347 -12.64 3.66 -7.48
N LEU A 348 -13.91 3.62 -7.05
CA LEU A 348 -14.27 3.07 -5.73
C LEU A 348 -13.94 1.57 -5.66
N THR A 349 -14.24 0.79 -6.71
CA THR A 349 -13.83 -0.62 -6.80
C THR A 349 -12.30 -0.76 -6.84
N GLU A 350 -11.56 0.16 -7.47
CA GLU A 350 -10.09 0.17 -7.50
C GLU A 350 -9.49 0.44 -6.11
N LEU A 351 -10.11 1.32 -5.31
CA LEU A 351 -9.77 1.54 -3.89
C LEU A 351 -10.00 0.28 -3.04
N VAL A 352 -11.13 -0.42 -3.21
CA VAL A 352 -11.36 -1.72 -2.56
C VAL A 352 -10.36 -2.77 -3.03
N GLN A 353 -10.02 -2.79 -4.32
CA GLN A 353 -8.97 -3.66 -4.86
C GLN A 353 -7.60 -3.41 -4.18
N MET A 354 -7.29 -2.16 -3.86
CA MET A 354 -6.11 -1.75 -3.09
C MET A 354 -6.19 -2.04 -1.58
N GLY A 355 -7.33 -2.46 -1.03
CA GLY A 355 -7.52 -2.65 0.41
C GLY A 355 -7.64 -1.32 1.17
N VAL A 356 -8.19 -0.29 0.54
CA VAL A 356 -8.57 0.97 1.21
C VAL A 356 -9.84 0.72 2.02
N LEU A 357 -9.82 1.09 3.31
CA LEU A 357 -11.00 1.04 4.19
C LEU A 357 -11.58 2.44 4.46
N GLU A 358 -10.75 3.49 4.42
CA GLU A 358 -11.19 4.88 4.62
C GLU A 358 -10.74 5.78 3.46
N ILE A 359 -11.64 6.67 3.02
CA ILE A 359 -11.41 7.62 1.94
C ILE A 359 -11.60 9.04 2.47
N HIS A 360 -10.49 9.76 2.64
CA HIS A 360 -10.43 11.10 3.21
C HIS A 360 -10.36 12.16 2.11
N VAL A 361 -11.52 12.70 1.72
CA VAL A 361 -11.66 13.74 0.67
C VAL A 361 -11.22 15.13 1.14
N TRP A 362 -10.70 15.95 0.22
CA TRP A 362 -10.42 17.37 0.48
C TRP A 362 -11.67 18.25 0.32
N GLY A 363 -11.68 19.39 1.03
CA GLY A 363 -12.74 20.41 0.92
C GLY A 363 -12.75 21.21 -0.39
N ALA A 364 -11.76 21.01 -1.26
CA ALA A 364 -11.66 21.60 -2.60
C ALA A 364 -11.55 20.51 -3.67
N GLU A 365 -11.89 20.85 -4.90
CA GLU A 365 -11.72 19.99 -6.09
C GLU A 365 -10.37 20.23 -6.77
N VAL A 366 -9.95 19.28 -7.62
CA VAL A 366 -8.56 19.14 -8.09
C VAL A 366 -8.13 20.20 -9.11
N ASP A 367 -9.09 20.90 -9.71
CA ASP A 367 -8.90 22.05 -10.60
C ASP A 367 -8.81 23.39 -9.83
N ASN A 368 -9.61 23.57 -8.78
CA ASN A 368 -9.66 24.78 -7.94
C ASN A 368 -9.19 24.55 -6.49
N LEU A 369 -8.03 23.90 -6.35
CA LEU A 369 -7.48 23.43 -5.06
C LEU A 369 -7.29 24.50 -3.97
N MET A 370 -7.26 25.79 -4.32
CA MET A 370 -7.01 26.88 -3.37
C MET A 370 -8.27 27.44 -2.70
N HIS A 371 -9.44 27.22 -3.31
CA HIS A 371 -10.72 27.76 -2.85
C HIS A 371 -11.68 26.60 -2.55
N PRO A 372 -11.82 26.17 -1.28
CA PRO A 372 -12.73 25.07 -0.93
C PRO A 372 -14.19 25.44 -1.19
N ASN A 373 -14.97 24.46 -1.66
CA ASN A 373 -16.43 24.54 -1.79
C ASN A 373 -17.17 23.81 -0.65
N LEU A 374 -16.44 23.38 0.38
CA LEU A 374 -16.97 22.66 1.54
C LEU A 374 -16.21 23.06 2.83
N ILE A 375 -16.95 23.58 3.81
CA ILE A 375 -16.50 23.67 5.20
C ILE A 375 -16.96 22.40 5.95
N VAL A 376 -16.12 21.88 6.85
CA VAL A 376 -16.49 20.81 7.78
C VAL A 376 -16.15 21.27 9.20
N PHE A 377 -17.16 21.35 10.07
CA PHE A 377 -16.96 21.40 11.51
C PHE A 377 -16.95 19.96 12.02
N ASP A 378 -15.90 19.58 12.74
CA ASP A 378 -15.72 18.25 13.30
C ASP A 378 -15.97 18.28 14.80
N LEU A 379 -16.91 17.45 15.27
CA LEU A 379 -17.26 17.31 16.67
C LEU A 379 -16.79 15.94 17.16
N ASP A 380 -15.51 15.83 17.50
CA ASP A 380 -14.90 14.64 18.07
C ASP A 380 -14.86 14.72 19.61
N PRO A 381 -15.66 13.91 20.33
CA PRO A 381 -15.75 13.97 21.79
C PRO A 381 -14.64 13.18 22.50
N GLU A 382 -14.14 13.72 23.62
CA GLU A 382 -13.44 12.91 24.63
C GLU A 382 -14.36 11.82 25.18
N GLU A 383 -13.81 10.69 25.64
CA GLU A 383 -14.59 9.50 26.04
C GLU A 383 -15.58 9.73 27.19
N SER A 384 -15.39 10.80 27.96
CA SER A 384 -16.25 11.25 29.06
C SER A 384 -17.46 12.08 28.63
N VAL A 385 -17.52 12.52 27.35
CA VAL A 385 -18.58 13.39 26.84
C VAL A 385 -19.72 12.56 26.26
N ASP A 386 -20.88 12.59 26.93
CA ASP A 386 -22.08 11.90 26.48
C ASP A 386 -22.56 12.39 25.09
N PHE A 387 -22.97 11.46 24.23
CA PHE A 387 -23.35 11.75 22.84
C PHE A 387 -24.60 12.65 22.71
N SER A 388 -25.41 12.83 23.77
CA SER A 388 -26.47 13.85 23.79
C SER A 388 -25.91 15.28 23.83
N VAL A 389 -24.71 15.49 24.38
CA VAL A 389 -24.01 16.78 24.31
C VAL A 389 -23.58 17.05 22.87
N VAL A 390 -22.92 16.09 22.22
CA VAL A 390 -22.47 16.19 20.82
C VAL A 390 -23.65 16.52 19.88
N LYS A 391 -24.80 15.86 20.07
CA LYS A 391 -26.03 16.17 19.33
C LYS A 391 -26.58 17.57 19.60
N LYS A 392 -26.54 18.07 20.85
CA LYS A 392 -26.96 19.44 21.19
C LYS A 392 -26.05 20.47 20.53
N THR A 393 -24.72 20.30 20.64
CA THR A 393 -23.74 21.15 19.96
C THR A 393 -23.95 21.17 18.45
N ALA A 394 -24.27 20.02 17.83
CA ALA A 394 -24.56 19.96 16.40
C ALA A 394 -25.83 20.72 16.00
N VAL A 395 -26.85 20.75 16.85
CA VAL A 395 -28.05 21.59 16.65
C VAL A 395 -27.70 23.07 16.82
N SER A 396 -26.99 23.46 17.88
CA SER A 396 -26.59 24.86 18.08
C SER A 396 -25.71 25.41 16.95
N ILE A 397 -24.80 24.62 16.39
CA ILE A 397 -23.99 25.02 15.22
C ILE A 397 -24.87 25.11 13.96
N ARG A 398 -25.84 24.19 13.76
CA ARG A 398 -26.82 24.32 12.67
C ARG A 398 -27.58 25.65 12.77
N ASP A 399 -28.10 25.96 13.96
CA ASP A 399 -28.96 27.13 14.19
C ASP A 399 -28.17 28.43 13.94
N LEU A 400 -26.94 28.53 14.47
CA LEU A 400 -26.02 29.64 14.23
C LEU A 400 -25.65 29.81 12.75
N LEU A 401 -25.55 28.72 11.99
CA LEU A 401 -25.31 28.77 10.54
C LEU A 401 -26.59 29.15 9.77
N GLU A 402 -27.77 28.71 10.22
CA GLU A 402 -29.06 29.06 9.63
C GLU A 402 -29.39 30.55 9.80
N ASP A 403 -29.05 31.15 10.96
CA ASP A 403 -29.08 32.60 11.18
C ASP A 403 -28.13 33.37 10.23
N MET A 404 -27.02 32.75 9.80
CA MET A 404 -26.11 33.28 8.76
C MET A 404 -26.58 32.94 7.33
N ASN A 405 -27.77 32.35 7.16
CA ASN A 405 -28.32 31.86 5.89
C ASN A 405 -27.44 30.78 5.19
N LEU A 406 -26.63 30.05 5.96
CA LEU A 406 -25.75 28.97 5.50
C LEU A 406 -26.38 27.60 5.76
N LYS A 407 -26.64 26.85 4.69
CA LYS A 407 -27.23 25.51 4.78
C LYS A 407 -26.18 24.48 5.23
N SER A 408 -26.48 23.79 6.33
CA SER A 408 -25.62 22.76 6.91
C SER A 408 -26.26 21.37 6.91
N PHE A 409 -25.42 20.33 6.83
CA PHE A 409 -25.84 18.93 6.78
C PHE A 409 -24.99 18.11 7.76
N VAL A 410 -25.60 17.22 8.55
CA VAL A 410 -24.88 16.40 9.55
C VAL A 410 -24.63 14.99 9.05
N SER A 411 -23.48 14.42 9.42
CA SER A 411 -23.11 13.02 9.17
C SER A 411 -22.31 12.46 10.34
N THR A 412 -22.57 11.21 10.73
CA THR A 412 -21.75 10.48 11.70
C THR A 412 -20.36 10.20 11.14
N THR A 413 -19.29 10.33 11.95
CA THR A 413 -17.93 10.06 11.47
C THR A 413 -17.64 8.57 11.24
N GLY A 414 -18.45 7.68 11.81
CA GLY A 414 -18.18 6.24 11.91
C GLY A 414 -17.43 5.87 13.20
N GLY A 415 -16.79 6.85 13.84
CA GLY A 415 -16.29 6.77 15.22
C GLY A 415 -17.30 7.35 16.22
N LYS A 416 -16.82 8.18 17.15
CA LYS A 416 -17.60 8.74 18.27
C LYS A 416 -18.29 10.07 17.93
N GLY A 417 -17.88 10.74 16.86
CA GLY A 417 -18.19 12.13 16.56
C GLY A 417 -19.22 12.40 15.45
N LEU A 418 -19.44 13.68 15.18
CA LEU A 418 -20.30 14.19 14.10
C LEU A 418 -19.55 15.20 13.23
N HIS A 419 -19.59 15.02 11.91
CA HIS A 419 -19.21 16.05 10.94
C HIS A 419 -20.44 16.90 10.58
N ILE A 420 -20.32 18.23 10.65
CA ILE A 420 -21.29 19.19 10.11
C ILE A 420 -20.70 19.82 8.87
N ARG A 421 -21.34 19.62 7.73
CA ARG A 421 -20.88 19.96 6.39
C ARG A 421 -21.64 21.17 5.85
N VAL A 422 -20.93 22.21 5.43
CA VAL A 422 -21.50 23.44 4.87
C VAL A 422 -20.97 23.62 3.44
N PRO A 423 -21.77 23.35 2.40
CA PRO A 423 -21.42 23.68 1.03
C PRO A 423 -21.34 25.20 0.84
N ILE A 424 -20.30 25.68 0.17
CA ILE A 424 -20.05 27.10 -0.11
C ILE A 424 -19.62 27.31 -1.56
N VAL A 425 -19.76 28.52 -2.08
CA VAL A 425 -19.20 28.88 -3.39
C VAL A 425 -17.67 29.01 -3.24
N PRO A 426 -16.84 28.43 -4.13
CA PRO A 426 -15.38 28.45 -4.01
C PRO A 426 -14.77 29.79 -4.47
N GLU A 427 -15.14 30.87 -3.77
CA GLU A 427 -14.65 32.26 -3.97
C GLU A 427 -13.63 32.69 -2.89
N HIS A 428 -13.52 31.92 -1.80
CA HIS A 428 -12.68 32.24 -0.65
C HIS A 428 -11.55 31.25 -0.45
N ASP A 429 -10.39 31.73 0.01
CA ASP A 429 -9.24 30.89 0.28
C ASP A 429 -9.33 30.16 1.64
N TYR A 430 -8.43 29.21 1.86
CA TYR A 430 -8.37 28.45 3.11
C TYR A 430 -8.15 29.27 4.38
N ASP A 431 -7.49 30.43 4.31
CA ASP A 431 -7.20 31.23 5.50
C ASP A 431 -8.38 32.14 5.85
N GLN A 432 -9.11 32.64 4.85
CA GLN A 432 -10.43 33.25 5.01
C GLN A 432 -11.43 32.24 5.61
N ILE A 433 -11.52 31.03 5.07
CA ILE A 433 -12.46 30.00 5.54
C ILE A 433 -12.09 29.48 6.94
N LYS A 434 -10.80 29.34 7.28
CA LYS A 434 -10.38 29.07 8.68
C LYS A 434 -10.76 30.20 9.63
N ALA A 435 -10.57 31.46 9.23
CA ALA A 435 -10.90 32.61 10.07
C ALA A 435 -12.40 32.68 10.36
N PHE A 436 -13.25 32.46 9.35
CA PHE A 436 -14.70 32.31 9.53
C PHE A 436 -15.05 31.14 10.45
N SER A 437 -14.52 29.94 10.17
CA SER A 437 -14.82 28.73 10.96
C SER A 437 -14.40 28.88 12.43
N LEU A 438 -13.25 29.53 12.69
CA LEU A 438 -12.77 29.85 14.03
C LEU A 438 -13.63 30.92 14.73
N ALA A 439 -14.26 31.82 14.00
CA ALA A 439 -15.22 32.77 14.58
C ALA A 439 -16.52 32.06 14.99
N VAL A 440 -17.05 31.17 14.15
CA VAL A 440 -18.23 30.34 14.45
C VAL A 440 -18.01 29.46 15.69
N VAL A 441 -16.83 28.84 15.83
CA VAL A 441 -16.48 27.98 16.98
C VAL A 441 -16.15 28.77 18.27
N ARG A 442 -16.07 30.11 18.20
CA ARG A 442 -15.83 31.00 19.35
C ARG A 442 -17.09 31.69 19.88
N HIS A 443 -18.21 31.55 19.19
CA HIS A 443 -19.51 32.11 19.55
C HIS A 443 -20.27 31.13 20.47
#